data_AF-A0A1G8HLT5-F1
#
_entry.id   AF-A0A1G8HLT5-F1
#
_cell.length_a   1.000
_cell.length_b   1.000
_cell.length_c   1.000
_cell.angle_alpha   90.00
_cell.angle_beta   90.00
_cell.angle_gamma   90.00
#
_symmetry.space_group_name_H-M   'P 1'
#
loop_
_entity.id
_entity.type
_entity.pdbx_description
1 polymer ?
#
loop_
_entity_poly.entity_id
_entity_poly.type
_entity_poly.pdbx_seq_one_letter_code
_entity_poly.pdbx_strand_id
1 'polypeptide(L)'
;MDRPRAPPARPAHPARRTARARLAARLRLRLLAVGAALAATILPVGVMTGTLGGVYLAWLLVHELLLGFQYRSTAVCSEDDDPSITENPLRPSGRPGFRAPDGDGLSLTNLLGARWVLLARTEEWRAAAQACDVAFHLLPDLGAYYHQATLVRPDGIVAWSTSDPTGDTAQLRSVLDRTLSRTQSGAS
;
A
#
# COMPACT_ATOMS: atom_id res chain seq x y z
N MET A 1 5.95 -31.89 -44.92
CA MET A 1 5.20 -30.71 -44.46
C MET A 1 3.75 -31.14 -44.31
N ASP A 2 3.36 -31.53 -43.09
CA ASP A 2 2.03 -32.07 -42.79
C ASP A 2 1.35 -31.11 -41.81
N ARG A 3 0.23 -30.50 -42.20
CA ARG A 3 -0.48 -29.51 -41.38
C ARG A 3 -1.46 -30.24 -40.45
N PRO A 4 -1.46 -29.98 -39.13
CA PRO A 4 -2.39 -30.62 -38.22
C PRO A 4 -3.82 -30.10 -38.46
N ARG A 5 -4.76 -31.04 -38.58
CA ARG A 5 -6.19 -30.83 -38.82
C ARG A 5 -6.88 -30.39 -37.52
N ALA A 6 -7.55 -29.24 -37.54
CA ALA A 6 -8.26 -28.71 -36.38
C ALA A 6 -9.48 -29.58 -35.97
N PRO A 7 -9.75 -29.75 -34.66
CA PRO A 7 -10.87 -30.55 -34.18
C PRO A 7 -12.23 -29.81 -34.31
N PRO A 8 -13.35 -30.55 -34.48
CA PRO A 8 -14.66 -29.95 -34.68
C PRO A 8 -15.23 -29.30 -33.40
N ALA A 9 -15.88 -28.16 -33.58
CA ALA A 9 -16.48 -27.39 -32.50
C ALA A 9 -17.69 -28.11 -31.86
N ARG A 10 -17.68 -28.19 -30.52
CA ARG A 10 -18.74 -28.78 -29.71
C ARG A 10 -19.98 -27.87 -29.69
N PRO A 11 -21.21 -28.39 -29.90
CA PRO A 11 -22.42 -27.58 -29.85
C PRO A 11 -22.77 -27.17 -28.41
N ALA A 12 -23.12 -25.90 -28.22
CA ALA A 12 -23.47 -25.33 -26.93
C ALA A 12 -24.91 -25.71 -26.51
N HIS A 13 -25.03 -26.37 -25.36
CA HIS A 13 -26.29 -26.90 -24.82
C HIS A 13 -27.20 -25.77 -24.28
N PRO A 14 -28.47 -25.64 -24.72
CA PRO A 14 -29.36 -24.52 -24.37
C PRO A 14 -29.81 -24.44 -22.91
N ALA A 15 -29.56 -25.49 -22.10
CA ALA A 15 -30.02 -25.57 -20.71
C ALA A 15 -29.27 -24.66 -19.71
N ARG A 16 -28.10 -24.12 -20.09
CA ARG A 16 -27.26 -23.31 -19.17
C ARG A 16 -27.63 -21.82 -19.10
N ARG A 17 -28.46 -21.30 -20.01
CA ARG A 17 -28.83 -19.87 -20.06
C ARG A 17 -29.90 -19.48 -19.03
N THR A 18 -30.79 -20.39 -18.65
CA THR A 18 -31.95 -20.07 -17.79
C THR A 18 -31.62 -20.08 -16.29
N ALA A 19 -30.60 -20.83 -15.87
CA ALA A 19 -30.17 -20.88 -14.46
C ALA A 19 -29.46 -19.59 -13.99
N ARG A 20 -28.62 -18.98 -14.85
CA ARG A 20 -27.89 -17.73 -14.53
C ARG A 20 -28.82 -16.53 -14.37
N ALA A 21 -29.88 -16.44 -15.17
CA ALA A 21 -30.85 -15.36 -15.09
C ALA A 21 -31.65 -15.36 -13.77
N ARG A 22 -32.00 -16.55 -13.26
CA ARG A 22 -32.76 -16.68 -12.00
C ARG A 22 -31.92 -16.39 -10.75
N LEU A 23 -30.61 -16.67 -10.78
CA LEU A 23 -29.70 -16.35 -9.68
C LEU A 23 -29.39 -14.84 -9.58
N ALA A 24 -29.22 -14.17 -10.73
CA ALA A 24 -28.98 -12.72 -10.79
C ALA A 24 -30.19 -11.90 -10.27
N ALA A 25 -31.42 -12.35 -10.54
CA ALA A 25 -32.63 -11.70 -10.04
C ALA A 25 -32.78 -11.86 -8.51
N ARG A 26 -32.46 -13.03 -7.95
CA ARG A 26 -32.51 -13.27 -6.50
C ARG A 26 -31.42 -12.52 -5.72
N LEU A 27 -30.24 -12.34 -6.30
CA LEU A 27 -29.18 -11.53 -5.68
C LEU A 27 -29.51 -10.03 -5.66
N ARG A 28 -30.08 -9.49 -6.76
CA ARG A 28 -30.49 -8.08 -6.83
C ARG A 28 -31.57 -7.72 -5.81
N LEU A 29 -32.53 -8.62 -5.56
CA LEU A 29 -33.60 -8.38 -4.59
C LEU A 29 -33.10 -8.40 -3.13
N ARG A 30 -32.10 -9.24 -2.81
CA ARG A 30 -31.47 -9.28 -1.47
C ARG A 30 -30.56 -8.09 -1.20
N LEU A 31 -29.83 -7.60 -2.21
CA LEU A 31 -29.00 -6.39 -2.08
C LEU A 31 -29.84 -5.12 -1.85
N LEU A 32 -31.00 -5.01 -2.50
CA LEU A 32 -31.92 -3.88 -2.28
C LEU A 32 -32.56 -3.89 -0.88
N ALA A 33 -32.87 -5.08 -0.33
CA ALA A 33 -33.44 -5.20 1.01
C ALA A 33 -32.43 -4.87 2.13
N VAL A 34 -31.14 -5.23 1.96
CA VAL A 34 -30.08 -4.85 2.92
C VAL A 34 -29.77 -3.35 2.84
N GLY A 35 -29.80 -2.76 1.64
CA GLY A 35 -29.63 -1.32 1.46
C GLY A 35 -30.75 -0.49 2.10
N ALA A 36 -32.01 -0.93 2.01
CA ALA A 36 -33.14 -0.24 2.61
C ALA A 36 -33.17 -0.34 4.15
N ALA A 37 -32.74 -1.47 4.72
CA ALA A 37 -32.66 -1.64 6.17
C ALA A 37 -31.52 -0.82 6.81
N LEU A 38 -30.40 -0.63 6.11
CA LEU A 38 -29.32 0.24 6.57
C LEU A 38 -29.65 1.73 6.44
N ALA A 39 -30.46 2.12 5.44
CA ALA A 39 -30.90 3.51 5.28
C ALA A 39 -31.94 3.94 6.33
N ALA A 40 -32.77 3.02 6.83
CA ALA A 40 -33.84 3.36 7.78
C ALA A 40 -33.37 3.49 9.24
N THR A 41 -32.20 2.97 9.60
CA THR A 41 -31.60 3.19 10.93
C THR A 41 -30.85 4.52 11.03
N ILE A 42 -30.69 5.21 9.89
CA ILE A 42 -29.96 6.47 9.79
C ILE A 42 -30.96 7.56 9.39
N LEU A 43 -31.73 8.07 10.36
CA LEU A 43 -32.28 9.44 10.48
C LEU A 43 -33.44 9.47 11.50
N PRO A 44 -33.69 10.57 12.23
CA PRO A 44 -32.77 11.30 13.12
C PRO A 44 -33.44 11.61 14.48
N VAL A 45 -32.74 11.43 15.60
CA VAL A 45 -33.12 12.18 16.83
C VAL A 45 -32.33 13.47 16.81
N GLY A 46 -33.04 14.56 16.50
CA GLY A 46 -32.48 15.89 16.40
C GLY A 46 -31.91 16.39 17.73
N VAL A 47 -30.88 17.23 17.63
CA VAL A 47 -30.86 18.62 18.11
C VAL A 47 -29.50 19.23 17.71
N MET A 48 -29.59 20.19 16.80
CA MET A 48 -28.80 21.41 16.65
C MET A 48 -27.26 21.36 16.51
N THR A 49 -26.78 21.86 15.36
CA THR A 49 -25.45 22.49 15.16
C THR A 49 -24.16 21.65 15.27
N GLY A 50 -24.23 20.30 15.21
CA GLY A 50 -23.03 19.45 15.30
C GLY A 50 -22.85 18.37 14.20
N THR A 51 -23.77 18.27 13.24
CA THR A 51 -23.92 17.06 12.41
C THR A 51 -22.88 16.93 11.29
N LEU A 52 -22.40 18.04 10.72
CA LEU A 52 -21.27 18.01 9.79
C LEU A 52 -19.97 17.65 10.52
N GLY A 53 -19.78 18.14 11.75
CA GLY A 53 -18.61 17.82 12.58
C GLY A 53 -18.56 16.35 13.00
N GLY A 54 -19.68 15.75 13.39
CA GLY A 54 -19.75 14.34 13.79
C GLY A 54 -19.47 13.35 12.65
N VAL A 55 -20.03 13.61 11.46
CA VAL A 55 -19.74 12.79 10.26
C VAL A 55 -18.28 12.98 9.81
N TYR A 56 -17.76 14.21 9.88
CA TYR A 56 -16.37 14.51 9.54
C TYR A 56 -15.38 13.87 10.52
N LEU A 57 -15.66 13.88 11.82
CA LEU A 57 -14.86 13.21 12.85
C LEU A 57 -14.86 11.69 12.66
N ALA A 58 -16.02 11.09 12.40
CA ALA A 58 -16.10 9.66 12.07
C ALA A 58 -15.32 9.32 10.79
N TRP A 59 -15.37 10.20 9.78
CA TRP A 59 -14.64 10.02 8.52
C TRP A 59 -13.13 10.16 8.69
N LEU A 60 -12.66 11.10 9.50
CA LEU A 60 -11.25 11.26 9.88
C LEU A 60 -10.73 10.05 10.65
N LEU A 61 -11.50 9.54 11.62
CA LEU A 61 -11.16 8.32 12.37
C LEU A 61 -11.04 7.09 11.47
N VAL A 62 -11.97 6.93 10.51
CA VAL A 62 -11.90 5.84 9.52
C VAL A 62 -10.69 6.00 8.60
N HIS A 63 -10.33 7.22 8.20
CA HIS A 63 -9.13 7.46 7.39
C HIS A 63 -7.85 7.13 8.13
N GLU A 64 -7.75 7.51 9.41
CA GLU A 64 -6.59 7.20 10.24
C GLU A 64 -6.41 5.69 10.42
N LEU A 65 -7.50 4.96 10.68
CA LEU A 65 -7.44 3.51 10.84
C LEU A 65 -7.15 2.75 9.54
N LEU A 66 -7.63 3.24 8.40
CA LEU A 66 -7.46 2.55 7.11
C LEU A 66 -6.14 2.88 6.42
N LEU A 67 -5.64 4.11 6.57
CA LEU A 67 -4.49 4.62 5.83
C LEU A 67 -3.31 5.04 6.71
N GLY A 68 -3.56 5.32 7.98
CA GLY A 68 -2.57 5.83 8.93
C GLY A 68 -2.00 4.78 9.87
N PHE A 69 -2.34 3.50 9.76
CA PHE A 69 -1.85 2.47 10.67
C PHE A 69 -0.36 2.12 10.41
N GLN A 70 0.35 1.76 11.48
CA GLN A 70 1.75 1.37 11.44
C GLN A 70 1.92 -0.15 11.42
N TYR A 71 2.75 -0.66 10.52
CA TYR A 71 3.27 -2.02 10.58
C TYR A 71 4.41 -2.13 11.60
N ARG A 72 4.30 -3.09 12.53
CA ARG A 72 5.37 -3.48 13.45
C ARG A 72 5.71 -4.95 13.23
N SER A 73 6.85 -5.21 12.59
CA SER A 73 7.31 -6.56 12.27
C SER A 73 8.81 -6.53 11.93
N THR A 74 9.43 -7.70 11.81
CA THR A 74 10.82 -7.83 11.34
C THR A 74 11.03 -7.29 9.90
N ALA A 75 9.95 -7.15 9.12
CA ALA A 75 9.96 -6.57 7.79
C ALA A 75 9.93 -5.02 7.78
N VAL A 76 10.06 -4.38 8.95
CA VAL A 76 10.16 -2.93 9.13
C VAL A 76 11.30 -2.64 10.10
N CYS A 77 12.33 -1.94 9.65
CA CYS A 77 13.44 -1.45 10.44
C CYS A 77 13.13 -0.05 10.96
N SER A 78 12.44 0.03 12.10
CA SER A 78 12.27 1.27 12.86
C SER A 78 13.31 1.35 13.97
N GLU A 79 13.93 2.52 14.15
CA GLU A 79 14.73 2.88 15.33
C GLU A 79 13.91 3.72 16.32
N ASP A 80 12.66 4.01 15.98
CA ASP A 80 11.78 4.86 16.77
C ASP A 80 10.89 4.02 17.71
N ASP A 81 10.86 4.43 18.98
CA ASP A 81 10.14 3.81 20.09
C ASP A 81 8.76 4.43 20.36
N ASP A 82 8.31 5.39 19.55
CA ASP A 82 6.96 5.97 19.65
C ASP A 82 5.89 4.87 19.77
N PRO A 83 5.08 4.85 20.84
CA PRO A 83 4.06 3.82 21.03
C PRO A 83 2.84 3.98 20.12
N SER A 84 2.72 5.09 19.37
CA SER A 84 1.59 5.30 18.47
C SER A 84 1.53 4.22 17.38
N ILE A 85 0.33 3.66 17.19
CA ILE A 85 0.05 2.65 16.16
C ILE A 85 -0.65 3.25 14.94
N THR A 86 -1.00 4.54 14.99
CA THR A 86 -1.61 5.30 13.90
C THR A 86 -0.97 6.68 13.76
N GLU A 87 -1.09 7.27 12.58
CA GLU A 87 -0.78 8.67 12.31
C GLU A 87 -1.86 9.30 11.42
N ASN A 88 -1.93 10.64 11.41
CA ASN A 88 -2.83 11.34 10.51
C ASN A 88 -2.34 11.19 9.05
N PRO A 89 -3.09 10.51 8.16
CA PRO A 89 -2.65 10.25 6.79
C PRO A 89 -2.59 11.51 5.91
N LEU A 90 -3.20 12.62 6.34
CA LEU A 90 -3.09 13.93 5.67
C LEU A 90 -1.83 14.70 6.09
N ARG A 91 -1.11 14.22 7.10
CA ARG A 91 0.17 14.74 7.57
C ARG A 91 1.12 13.58 7.82
N PRO A 92 1.43 12.80 6.78
CA PRO A 92 2.18 11.56 6.96
C PRO A 92 3.60 11.88 7.40
N SER A 93 4.17 11.04 8.26
CA SER A 93 5.53 11.27 8.76
C SER A 93 6.62 10.69 7.85
N GLY A 94 6.25 9.75 6.98
CA GLY A 94 7.19 8.97 6.18
C GLY A 94 8.07 8.01 6.98
N ARG A 95 7.78 7.82 8.27
CA ARG A 95 8.53 6.94 9.17
C ARG A 95 8.34 5.46 8.80
N PRO A 96 9.30 4.59 9.15
CA PRO A 96 9.16 3.15 8.96
C PRO A 96 7.89 2.58 9.58
N GLY A 97 7.23 1.71 8.81
CA GLY A 97 5.98 1.04 9.17
C GLY A 97 4.74 1.74 8.65
N PHE A 98 4.81 3.01 8.27
CA PHE A 98 3.69 3.72 7.67
C PHE A 98 3.69 3.61 6.14
N ARG A 99 2.55 3.93 5.54
CA ARG A 99 2.44 4.06 4.09
C ARG A 99 3.34 5.20 3.61
N ALA A 100 4.10 4.93 2.55
CA ALA A 100 4.91 5.94 1.92
C ALA A 100 3.99 7.09 1.39
N PRO A 101 4.28 8.36 1.72
CA PRO A 101 3.51 9.50 1.23
C PRO A 101 3.54 9.62 -0.29
N ASP A 102 2.37 9.76 -0.91
CA ASP A 102 2.29 10.31 -2.26
C ASP A 102 2.66 11.80 -2.19
N GLY A 103 3.55 12.26 -3.06
CA GLY A 103 3.98 13.66 -3.13
C GLY A 103 3.46 14.34 -4.40
N ASP A 104 3.53 15.67 -4.44
CA ASP A 104 3.18 16.43 -5.64
C ASP A 104 4.08 16.00 -6.82
N GLY A 105 3.48 15.34 -7.81
CA GLY A 105 4.18 14.80 -8.98
C GLY A 105 4.75 13.39 -8.82
N LEU A 106 4.71 12.81 -7.61
CA LEU A 106 5.11 11.44 -7.34
C LEU A 106 3.89 10.60 -6.95
N SER A 107 3.35 9.88 -7.92
CA SER A 107 2.46 8.77 -7.61
C SER A 107 3.31 7.55 -7.30
N LEU A 108 3.42 7.19 -6.02
CA LEU A 108 4.09 5.96 -5.60
C LEU A 108 3.49 4.75 -6.31
N THR A 109 2.19 4.75 -6.55
CA THR A 109 1.53 3.65 -7.29
C THR A 109 2.13 3.43 -8.69
N ASN A 110 2.67 4.48 -9.33
CA ASN A 110 3.37 4.34 -10.61
C ASN A 110 4.82 3.86 -10.48
N LEU A 111 5.42 4.02 -9.30
CA LEU A 111 6.80 3.60 -9.00
C LEU A 111 6.87 2.20 -8.39
N LEU A 112 5.86 1.86 -7.60
CA LEU A 112 5.69 0.61 -6.90
C LEU A 112 5.18 -0.43 -7.89
N GLY A 113 6.10 -1.25 -8.38
CA GLY A 113 5.79 -2.51 -9.05
C GLY A 113 5.95 -3.69 -8.09
N ALA A 114 6.34 -4.85 -8.62
CA ALA A 114 6.67 -6.03 -7.81
C ALA A 114 8.06 -5.96 -7.13
N ARG A 115 8.66 -4.76 -6.99
CA ARG A 115 10.05 -4.59 -6.56
C ARG A 115 10.15 -3.61 -5.40
N TRP A 116 11.25 -3.72 -4.67
CA TRP A 116 11.68 -2.73 -3.69
C TRP A 116 12.11 -1.44 -4.39
N VAL A 117 11.84 -0.31 -3.73
CA VAL A 117 12.16 1.02 -4.26
C VAL A 117 12.93 1.81 -3.21
N LEU A 118 14.08 2.36 -3.58
CA LEU A 118 14.84 3.31 -2.78
C LEU A 118 14.61 4.71 -3.33
N LEU A 119 13.98 5.55 -2.52
CA LEU A 119 13.81 6.98 -2.75
C LEU A 119 14.96 7.70 -2.05
N ALA A 120 15.66 8.60 -2.73
CA ALA A 120 16.76 9.36 -2.11
C ALA A 120 16.80 10.80 -2.61
N ARG A 121 17.27 11.71 -1.76
CA ARG A 121 17.46 13.13 -2.13
C ARG A 121 18.74 13.39 -2.90
N THR A 122 19.71 12.49 -2.81
CA THR A 122 21.05 12.59 -3.41
C THR A 122 21.36 11.37 -4.26
N GLU A 123 22.30 11.53 -5.19
CA GLU A 123 22.77 10.45 -6.07
C GLU A 123 23.67 9.43 -5.36
N GLU A 124 24.13 9.74 -4.14
CA GLU A 124 25.06 8.92 -3.35
C GLU A 124 24.54 7.48 -3.14
N TRP A 125 23.22 7.32 -3.07
CA TRP A 125 22.56 6.03 -2.86
C TRP A 125 22.41 5.18 -4.12
N ARG A 126 22.66 5.71 -5.32
CA ARG A 126 22.45 5.00 -6.59
C ARG A 126 23.28 3.73 -6.69
N ALA A 127 24.57 3.80 -6.35
CA ALA A 127 25.47 2.67 -6.42
C ALA A 127 25.05 1.54 -5.46
N ALA A 128 24.64 1.91 -4.24
CA ALA A 128 24.12 0.96 -3.25
C ALA A 128 22.84 0.27 -3.73
N ALA A 129 21.90 1.03 -4.30
CA ALA A 129 20.65 0.50 -4.85
C ALA A 129 20.92 -0.49 -5.99
N GLN A 130 21.83 -0.15 -6.91
CA GLN A 130 22.24 -1.03 -8.00
C GLN A 130 22.90 -2.31 -7.49
N ALA A 131 23.79 -2.22 -6.50
CA ALA A 131 24.45 -3.37 -5.91
C ALA A 131 23.51 -4.30 -5.13
N CYS A 132 22.33 -3.81 -4.73
CA CYS A 132 21.32 -4.57 -3.99
C CYS A 132 20.10 -4.96 -4.83
N ASP A 133 20.09 -4.67 -6.15
CA ASP A 133 18.96 -4.88 -7.06
C ASP A 133 17.65 -4.22 -6.58
N VAL A 134 17.77 -2.96 -6.13
CA VAL A 134 16.65 -2.11 -5.70
C VAL A 134 16.42 -1.01 -6.74
N ALA A 135 15.16 -0.73 -7.08
CA ALA A 135 14.85 0.37 -7.99
C ALA A 135 15.17 1.71 -7.33
N PHE A 136 15.93 2.57 -8.01
CA PHE A 136 16.37 3.85 -7.46
C PHE A 136 15.63 5.03 -8.09
N HIS A 137 15.15 5.96 -7.25
CA HIS A 137 14.56 7.22 -7.70
C HIS A 137 15.16 8.40 -6.92
N LEU A 138 15.80 9.32 -7.65
CA LEU A 138 16.28 10.59 -7.12
C LEU A 138 15.10 11.56 -7.01
N LEU A 139 14.92 12.11 -5.82
CA LEU A 139 13.77 12.93 -5.43
C LEU A 139 14.23 14.10 -4.55
N PRO A 140 14.84 15.13 -5.15
CA PRO A 140 15.43 16.25 -4.41
C PRO A 140 14.35 17.03 -3.61
N ASP A 141 13.15 17.13 -4.19
CA ASP A 141 12.12 18.12 -3.79
C ASP A 141 10.86 17.51 -3.15
N LEU A 142 10.92 16.29 -2.62
CA LEU A 142 9.72 15.55 -2.13
C LEU A 142 9.10 16.05 -0.80
N GLY A 143 9.37 17.29 -0.40
CA GLY A 143 8.82 17.89 0.81
C GLY A 143 9.39 17.30 2.10
N ALA A 144 8.89 17.67 3.27
CA ALA A 144 9.45 17.30 4.58
C ALA A 144 9.22 15.84 5.00
N TYR A 145 8.53 15.05 4.18
CA TYR A 145 8.03 13.73 4.58
C TYR A 145 9.09 12.63 4.52
N TYR A 146 10.05 12.73 3.59
CA TYR A 146 11.10 11.72 3.43
C TYR A 146 12.41 12.19 4.05
N HIS A 147 13.13 11.25 4.67
CA HIS A 147 14.50 11.47 5.09
C HIS A 147 15.46 11.53 3.88
N GLN A 148 16.78 11.43 4.09
CA GLN A 148 17.75 11.51 3.00
C GLN A 148 17.67 10.30 2.05
N ALA A 149 17.40 9.12 2.60
CA ALA A 149 17.00 7.96 1.84
C ALA A 149 15.89 7.18 2.54
N THR A 150 15.02 6.56 1.76
CA THR A 150 13.85 5.81 2.25
C THR A 150 13.62 4.60 1.37
N LEU A 151 13.65 3.42 1.99
CA LEU A 151 13.37 2.14 1.34
C LEU A 151 11.89 1.80 1.50
N VAL A 152 11.22 1.66 0.36
CA VAL A 152 9.80 1.35 0.26
C VAL A 152 9.62 -0.06 -0.29
N ARG A 153 8.75 -0.82 0.38
CA ARG A 153 8.36 -2.17 0.00
C ARG A 153 7.46 -2.18 -1.24
N PRO A 154 7.32 -3.32 -1.93
CA PRO A 154 6.39 -3.47 -3.06
C PRO A 154 4.91 -3.13 -2.73
N ASP A 155 4.51 -3.21 -1.46
CA ASP A 155 3.16 -2.86 -1.00
C ASP A 155 2.99 -1.38 -0.61
N GLY A 156 4.03 -0.56 -0.78
CA GLY A 156 4.02 0.87 -0.50
C GLY A 156 4.25 1.23 0.96
N ILE A 157 4.69 0.29 1.78
CA ILE A 157 5.07 0.55 3.18
C ILE A 157 6.54 0.93 3.26
N VAL A 158 6.85 1.97 4.03
CA VAL A 158 8.23 2.33 4.34
C VAL A 158 8.84 1.25 5.23
N ALA A 159 9.86 0.55 4.74
CA ALA A 159 10.57 -0.44 5.54
C ALA A 159 11.71 0.14 6.35
N TRP A 160 12.34 1.22 5.86
CA TRP A 160 13.50 1.83 6.49
C TRP A 160 13.72 3.23 5.93
N SER A 161 14.35 4.10 6.72
CA SER A 161 14.78 5.43 6.31
C SER A 161 16.03 5.86 7.07
N THR A 162 16.81 6.77 6.49
CA THR A 162 17.98 7.38 7.14
C THR A 162 18.08 8.87 6.86
N SER A 163 18.52 9.62 7.87
CA SER A 163 18.86 11.05 7.76
C SER A 163 20.30 11.29 7.28
N ASP A 164 21.10 10.24 7.08
CA ASP A 164 22.45 10.35 6.50
C ASP A 164 22.35 10.44 4.96
N PRO A 165 22.87 11.53 4.34
CA PRO A 165 22.90 11.66 2.89
C PRO A 165 23.93 10.75 2.20
N THR A 166 24.86 10.17 2.95
CA THR A 166 25.96 9.36 2.43
C THR A 166 25.47 7.96 2.09
N GLY A 167 25.61 7.54 0.83
CA GLY A 167 25.19 6.23 0.37
C GLY A 167 26.09 5.12 0.91
N ASP A 168 25.51 4.18 1.67
CA ASP A 168 26.21 2.99 2.17
C ASP A 168 25.56 1.70 1.66
N THR A 169 26.33 0.96 0.85
CA THR A 169 25.90 -0.34 0.32
C THR A 169 25.79 -1.40 1.41
N ALA A 170 26.69 -1.39 2.40
CA ALA A 170 26.67 -2.36 3.49
C ALA A 170 25.43 -2.15 4.38
N GLN A 171 25.10 -0.90 4.70
CA GLN A 171 23.89 -0.55 5.42
C GLN A 171 22.63 -1.00 4.67
N LEU A 172 22.49 -0.66 3.39
CA LEU A 172 21.31 -1.04 2.61
C LEU A 172 21.15 -2.56 2.52
N ARG A 173 22.26 -3.29 2.30
CA ARG A 173 22.25 -4.76 2.28
C ARG A 173 21.81 -5.34 3.63
N SER A 174 22.35 -4.82 4.73
CA SER A 174 21.98 -5.26 6.08
C SER A 174 20.48 -5.06 6.37
N VAL A 175 19.92 -3.92 5.94
CA VAL A 175 18.49 -3.62 6.04
C VAL A 175 17.66 -4.63 5.22
N LEU A 176 18.06 -4.92 3.98
CA LEU A 176 17.38 -5.90 3.13
C LEU A 176 17.46 -7.31 3.69
N ASP A 177 18.62 -7.72 4.21
CA ASP A 177 18.78 -9.05 4.80
C ASP A 177 17.88 -9.22 6.03
N ARG A 178 17.81 -8.20 6.89
CA ARG A 178 16.90 -8.20 8.05
C ARG A 178 15.44 -8.29 7.60
N THR A 179 15.01 -7.42 6.70
CA THR A 179 13.60 -7.33 6.28
C THR A 179 13.12 -8.55 5.50
N LEU A 180 14.00 -9.15 4.70
CA LEU A 180 13.72 -10.37 3.93
C LEU A 180 14.03 -11.65 4.71
N SER A 181 14.42 -11.55 5.97
CA SER A 181 14.83 -12.69 6.82
C SER A 181 15.87 -13.58 6.14
N ARG A 182 16.78 -12.96 5.37
CA ARG A 182 17.92 -13.67 4.79
C ARG A 182 18.93 -13.87 5.90
N THR A 183 19.26 -15.11 6.20
CA THR A 183 20.42 -15.43 7.03
C THR A 183 21.63 -14.80 6.37
N GLN A 184 22.35 -13.94 7.08
CA GLN A 184 23.65 -13.45 6.60
C GLN A 184 24.52 -14.67 6.33
N SER A 185 24.63 -15.05 5.06
CA SER A 185 25.48 -16.14 4.64
C SER A 185 26.90 -15.63 4.62
N GLY A 186 27.52 -15.63 5.80
CA GLY A 186 28.96 -15.74 6.01
C GLY A 186 29.69 -14.46 6.40
N ALA A 187 30.46 -14.54 7.49
CA ALA A 187 31.91 -14.51 7.43
C ALA A 187 32.48 -15.13 8.72
N SER A 188 33.07 -16.32 8.59
CA SER A 188 33.98 -16.91 9.57
C SER A 188 35.34 -17.06 8.93
#